data_AF-A0A4Y7U3K1-F1
#
_entry.id   AF-A0A4Y7U3K1-F1
#
_cell.length_a   1.000
_cell.length_b   1.000
_cell.length_c   1.000
_cell.angle_alpha   90.00
_cell.angle_beta   90.00
_cell.angle_gamma   90.00
#
_symmetry.space_group_name_H-M   'P 1'
#
loop_
_entity.id
_entity.type
_entity.pdbx_description
1 polymer ?
#
loop_
_entity_poly.entity_id
_entity_poly.type
_entity_poly.pdbx_seq_one_letter_code
_entity_poly.pdbx_strand_id
1 'polypeptide(L)'
;NSPLLEIIQQAQLLGFKLILTTDHGTINVKNPSKVVGDKNTSLNLRYKTGRSLTYEQKDVYVVKEPKDIGLPAINMSSSFIFAKNDFFLAYVNNYNHYVSYYRNTYQHGGISLEEMIIPFL
;
A
#
# COMPACT_ATOMS: atom_id res chain seq x y z
N ASN A 1 -24.48 4.92 11.22
CA ASN A 1 -25.07 3.80 10.45
C ASN A 1 -24.62 3.90 9.01
N SER A 2 -24.03 2.83 8.47
CA SER A 2 -23.52 2.78 7.09
C SER A 2 -24.65 2.44 6.11
N PRO A 3 -24.74 3.10 4.93
CA PRO A 3 -25.76 2.79 3.92
C PRO A 3 -25.54 1.44 3.23
N LEU A 4 -24.39 0.78 3.47
CA LEU A 4 -24.03 -0.48 2.80
C LEU A 4 -25.08 -1.58 3.00
N LEU A 5 -25.62 -1.71 4.22
CA LEU A 5 -26.62 -2.72 4.52
C LEU A 5 -27.92 -2.50 3.72
N GLU A 6 -28.35 -1.25 3.62
CA GLU A 6 -29.55 -0.88 2.85
C GLU A 6 -29.34 -1.16 1.36
N ILE A 7 -28.16 -0.85 0.81
CA ILE A 7 -27.80 -1.15 -0.58
C ILE A 7 -27.85 -2.66 -0.86
N ILE A 8 -27.28 -3.48 0.04
CA ILE A 8 -27.29 -4.95 -0.08
C ILE A 8 -28.74 -5.48 -0.09
N GLN A 9 -29.57 -5.00 0.83
CA GLN A 9 -30.97 -5.40 0.92
C GLN A 9 -31.76 -5.00 -0.34
N GLN A 10 -31.55 -3.79 -0.86
CA GLN A 10 -32.23 -3.33 -2.08
C GLN A 10 -31.79 -4.13 -3.31
N ALA A 11 -30.49 -4.37 -3.48
CA ALA A 11 -30.00 -5.17 -4.59
C ALA A 11 -30.52 -6.61 -4.55
N GLN A 12 -30.66 -7.20 -3.36
CA GLN A 12 -31.33 -8.50 -3.18
C GLN A 12 -32.80 -8.45 -3.63
N LEU A 13 -33.57 -7.44 -3.20
CA LEU A 13 -34.98 -7.28 -3.57
C LEU A 13 -35.17 -7.11 -5.09
N LEU A 14 -34.22 -6.43 -5.75
CA LEU A 14 -34.19 -6.26 -7.20
C LEU A 14 -33.68 -7.49 -7.96
N GLY A 15 -33.30 -8.56 -7.26
CA GLY A 15 -32.82 -9.80 -7.86
C GLY A 15 -31.43 -9.70 -8.49
N PHE A 16 -30.61 -8.72 -8.08
CA PHE A 16 -29.24 -8.58 -8.57
C PHE A 16 -28.33 -9.66 -7.98
N LYS A 17 -27.39 -10.16 -8.80
CA LYS A 17 -26.27 -10.96 -8.32
C LYS A 17 -25.21 -10.02 -7.74
N LEU A 18 -25.06 -10.07 -6.43
CA LEU A 18 -24.05 -9.29 -5.71
C LEU A 18 -22.72 -10.04 -5.65
N ILE A 19 -21.62 -9.30 -5.75
CA ILE A 19 -20.27 -9.74 -5.40
C ILE A 19 -19.76 -8.76 -4.34
N LEU A 20 -19.38 -9.25 -3.17
CA LEU A 20 -18.83 -8.45 -2.09
C LEU A 20 -17.34 -8.76 -1.92
N THR A 21 -16.52 -7.73 -2.10
CA THR A 21 -15.07 -7.81 -1.98
C THR A 21 -14.48 -6.45 -1.59
N THR A 22 -13.17 -6.36 -1.47
CA THR A 22 -12.42 -5.11 -1.26
C THR A 22 -11.23 -5.08 -2.22
N ASP A 23 -10.73 -3.90 -2.55
CA ASP A 23 -9.53 -3.74 -3.37
C ASP A 23 -8.26 -4.21 -2.63
N HIS A 24 -8.22 -3.96 -1.33
CA HIS A 24 -7.19 -4.43 -0.40
C HIS A 24 -7.72 -4.40 1.03
N GLY A 25 -7.03 -5.06 1.95
CA GLY A 25 -7.21 -4.82 3.38
C GLY A 25 -6.33 -3.68 3.92
N THR A 26 -6.17 -3.64 5.24
CA THR A 26 -5.33 -2.64 5.94
C THR A 26 -4.55 -3.32 7.06
N ILE A 27 -3.40 -2.75 7.42
CA ILE A 27 -2.57 -3.25 8.52
C ILE A 27 -2.12 -2.10 9.43
N ASN A 28 -2.03 -2.37 10.73
CA ASN A 28 -1.45 -1.44 11.69
C ASN A 28 0.08 -1.46 11.59
N VAL A 29 0.69 -0.35 11.17
CA VAL A 29 2.13 -0.28 10.90
C VAL A 29 2.92 0.08 12.14
N LYS A 30 4.06 -0.58 12.35
CA LYS A 30 4.86 -0.44 13.59
C LYS A 30 6.32 -0.13 13.32
N ASN A 31 6.88 -0.76 12.29
CA ASN A 31 8.30 -0.77 12.03
C ASN A 31 8.65 0.25 10.94
N PRO A 32 9.27 1.39 11.27
CA PRO A 32 9.72 2.30 10.24
C PRO A 32 10.95 1.73 9.52
N SER A 33 10.97 1.83 8.19
CA SER A 33 12.14 1.56 7.36
C SER A 33 12.52 2.85 6.63
N LYS A 34 13.82 3.17 6.63
CA LYS A 34 14.33 4.37 5.98
C LYS A 34 14.30 4.21 4.48
N VAL A 35 13.79 5.24 3.80
CA VAL A 35 13.90 5.35 2.34
C VAL A 35 14.48 6.70 1.95
N VAL A 36 15.40 6.67 0.98
CA VAL A 36 15.88 7.86 0.29
C VAL A 36 15.44 7.75 -1.17
N GLY A 37 14.82 8.82 -1.67
CA GLY A 37 14.40 8.94 -3.06
C GLY A 37 14.60 10.37 -3.54
N ASP A 38 14.43 10.58 -4.84
CA ASP A 38 14.43 11.91 -5.44
C ASP A 38 13.13 12.70 -5.09
N LYS A 39 13.06 13.97 -5.53
CA LYS A 39 11.88 14.82 -5.32
C LYS A 39 10.60 14.28 -5.98
N ASN A 40 10.74 13.40 -6.97
CA ASN A 40 9.62 12.83 -7.73
C ASN A 40 9.13 11.50 -7.14
N THR A 41 9.75 11.04 -6.05
CA THR A 41 9.38 9.80 -5.38
C THR A 41 8.01 9.92 -4.75
N SER A 42 7.14 8.93 -4.96
CA SER A 42 5.75 8.97 -4.51
C SER A 42 5.60 9.16 -2.99
N LEU A 43 4.50 9.77 -2.54
CA LEU A 43 4.28 10.08 -1.12
C LEU A 43 3.80 8.90 -0.27
N ASN A 44 3.31 7.81 -0.89
CA ASN A 44 2.73 6.67 -0.19
C ASN A 44 3.72 6.03 0.81
N LEU A 45 3.26 5.61 1.99
CA LEU A 45 4.10 5.08 3.06
C LEU A 45 4.38 3.58 2.94
N ARG A 46 3.57 2.88 2.15
CA ARG A 46 3.58 1.43 2.01
C ARG A 46 4.20 0.99 0.69
N TYR A 47 4.22 1.85 -0.32
CA TYR A 47 5.05 1.68 -1.50
C TYR A 47 5.71 2.98 -1.93
N LYS A 48 6.85 2.86 -2.62
CA LYS A 48 7.50 3.98 -3.30
C LYS A 48 7.79 3.62 -4.74
N THR A 49 7.69 4.61 -5.62
CA THR A 49 8.16 4.52 -7.01
C THR A 49 9.08 5.68 -7.32
N GLY A 50 10.17 5.40 -8.03
CA GLY A 50 11.23 6.39 -8.30
C GLY A 50 12.40 5.79 -9.08
N ARG A 51 13.24 6.66 -9.66
CA ARG A 51 14.40 6.23 -10.48
C ARG A 51 15.55 5.72 -9.62
N SER A 52 15.82 6.39 -8.50
CA SER A 52 16.89 6.05 -7.57
C SER A 52 16.33 5.99 -6.16
N LEU A 53 16.08 4.78 -5.69
CA LEU A 53 15.61 4.51 -4.33
C LEU A 53 16.69 3.76 -3.55
N THR A 54 17.03 4.27 -2.38
CA THR A 54 17.86 3.58 -1.39
C THR A 54 16.96 3.15 -0.24
N TYR A 55 17.01 1.87 0.11
CA TYR A 55 16.12 1.23 1.09
C TYR A 55 16.80 0.01 1.70
N GLU A 56 16.27 -0.47 2.82
CA GLU A 56 16.66 -1.74 3.44
C GLU A 56 16.04 -2.92 2.66
N GLN A 57 16.86 -3.70 1.95
CA GLN A 57 16.38 -4.74 1.03
C GLN A 57 15.51 -5.81 1.72
N LYS A 58 15.80 -6.12 2.99
CA LYS A 58 15.02 -7.08 3.78
C LYS A 58 13.60 -6.60 4.09
N ASP A 59 13.38 -5.29 4.19
CA ASP A 59 12.11 -4.70 4.63
C ASP A 59 11.12 -4.54 3.47
N VAL A 60 11.57 -4.70 2.22
CA VAL A 60 10.76 -4.43 1.02
C VAL A 60 10.76 -5.58 0.03
N TYR A 61 9.70 -5.65 -0.78
CA TYR A 61 9.67 -6.34 -2.07
C TYR A 61 9.98 -5.33 -3.17
N VAL A 62 10.91 -5.67 -4.06
CA VAL A 62 11.41 -4.77 -5.10
C VAL A 62 10.98 -5.27 -6.46
N VAL A 63 10.43 -4.36 -7.27
CA VAL A 63 10.13 -4.59 -8.67
C VAL A 63 10.89 -3.58 -9.51
N LYS A 64 11.90 -4.06 -10.23
CA LYS A 64 12.74 -3.21 -11.08
C LYS A 64 12.00 -2.77 -12.34
N GLU A 65 11.23 -3.67 -12.94
CA GLU A 65 10.43 -3.44 -14.13
C GLU A 65 8.93 -3.46 -13.75
N PRO A 66 8.25 -2.30 -13.60
CA PRO A 66 6.88 -2.25 -13.09
C PRO A 66 5.87 -3.04 -13.93
N LYS A 67 6.17 -3.20 -15.22
CA LYS A 67 5.36 -3.96 -16.18
C LYS A 67 5.23 -5.44 -15.81
N ASP A 68 6.20 -6.01 -15.12
CA ASP A 68 6.20 -7.43 -14.72
C ASP A 68 5.04 -7.76 -13.76
N ILE A 69 4.50 -6.74 -13.08
CA ILE A 69 3.33 -6.86 -12.19
C ILE A 69 2.14 -6.02 -12.68
N GLY A 70 2.14 -5.63 -13.96
CA GLY A 70 1.04 -4.88 -14.56
C GLY A 70 0.97 -3.40 -14.13
N LEU A 71 2.02 -2.84 -13.54
CA LEU A 71 2.06 -1.42 -13.15
C LEU A 71 2.67 -0.55 -14.24
N PRO A 72 2.23 0.72 -14.36
CA PRO A 72 2.81 1.66 -15.30
C PRO A 72 4.23 2.07 -14.88
N ALA A 73 5.13 2.15 -15.85
CA ALA A 73 6.42 2.78 -15.66
C ALA A 73 6.27 4.30 -15.79
N ILE A 74 6.38 5.03 -14.68
CA ILE A 74 6.33 6.51 -14.68
C ILE A 74 7.49 7.08 -15.52
N ASN A 75 8.65 6.44 -15.45
CA ASN A 75 9.79 6.67 -16.33
C ASN A 75 10.39 5.33 -16.73
N MET A 76 11.16 5.29 -17.82
CA MET A 76 11.82 4.07 -18.32
C MET A 76 12.75 3.40 -17.30
N SER A 77 13.17 4.11 -16.26
CA SER A 77 14.05 3.59 -15.19
C SER A 77 13.40 3.59 -13.79
N SER A 78 12.09 3.82 -13.68
CA SER A 78 11.43 3.85 -12.38
C SER A 78 11.16 2.44 -11.87
N SER A 79 11.63 2.15 -10.66
CA SER A 79 11.31 0.92 -9.93
C SER A 79 10.16 1.15 -8.95
N PHE A 80 9.56 0.06 -8.46
CA PHE A 80 8.67 0.07 -7.30
C PHE A 80 9.30 -0.71 -6.15
N ILE A 81 9.09 -0.21 -4.93
CA ILE A 81 9.31 -0.96 -3.70
C ILE A 81 8.03 -0.98 -2.89
N PHE A 82 7.73 -2.11 -2.27
CA PHE A 82 6.58 -2.30 -1.40
C PHE A 82 7.07 -2.75 -0.03
N ALA A 83 6.64 -2.09 1.03
CA ALA A 83 6.95 -2.46 2.40
C ALA A 83 6.31 -3.81 2.74
N LYS A 84 7.08 -4.72 3.33
CA LYS A 84 6.60 -6.02 3.77
C LYS A 84 5.97 -5.93 5.16
N ASN A 85 4.99 -6.78 5.47
CA ASN A 85 4.42 -6.94 6.80
C ASN A 85 3.98 -5.58 7.41
N ASP A 86 4.30 -5.31 8.68
CA ASP A 86 3.96 -4.07 9.38
C ASP A 86 4.99 -2.95 9.21
N PHE A 87 5.86 -3.02 8.18
CA PHE A 87 6.83 -1.97 7.90
C PHE A 87 6.22 -0.77 7.16
N PHE A 88 6.73 0.43 7.38
CA PHE A 88 6.38 1.60 6.57
C PHE A 88 7.60 2.43 6.22
N LEU A 89 7.59 3.02 5.03
CA LEU A 89 8.71 3.73 4.43
C LEU A 89 8.68 5.19 4.87
N ALA A 90 9.62 5.57 5.73
CA ALA A 90 9.78 6.91 6.25
C ALA A 90 11.01 7.59 5.62
N TYR A 91 10.81 8.82 5.13
CA TYR A 91 11.90 9.62 4.57
C TYR A 91 12.92 9.98 5.63
N VAL A 92 14.19 10.06 5.22
CA VAL A 92 15.30 10.45 6.12
C VAL A 92 15.15 11.89 6.60
N ASN A 93 14.63 12.79 5.76
CA ASN A 93 14.32 14.16 6.16
C ASN A 93 13.14 14.15 7.15
N ASN A 94 13.32 14.76 8.33
CA ASN A 94 12.34 14.74 9.42
C ASN A 94 11.90 13.32 9.84
N TYR A 95 12.79 12.33 9.75
CA TYR A 95 12.49 10.93 10.03
C TYR A 95 11.73 10.71 11.34
N ASN A 96 12.21 11.25 12.46
CA ASN A 96 11.59 11.05 13.77
C ASN A 96 10.15 11.59 13.85
N HIS A 97 9.87 12.69 13.17
CA HIS A 97 8.52 13.24 13.09
C HIS A 97 7.59 12.26 12.35
N TYR A 98 7.99 11.77 11.18
CA TYR A 98 7.19 10.82 10.41
C TYR A 98 7.03 9.47 11.11
N VAL A 99 8.07 8.99 11.78
CA VAL A 99 7.98 7.76 12.59
C VAL A 99 6.95 7.93 13.70
N SER A 100 7.03 9.03 14.46
CA SER A 100 6.07 9.30 15.53
C SER A 100 4.64 9.49 15.01
N TYR A 101 4.49 10.09 13.82
CA TYR A 101 3.20 10.42 13.25
C TYR A 101 2.48 9.19 12.67
N TYR A 102 3.20 8.26 12.05
CA TYR A 102 2.60 7.12 11.35
C TYR A 102 2.67 5.79 12.10
N ARG A 103 3.54 5.65 13.11
CA ARG A 103 3.57 4.44 13.92
C ARG A 103 2.21 4.23 14.61
N ASN A 104 1.76 2.98 14.62
CA ASN A 104 0.48 2.53 15.14
C ASN A 104 -0.75 3.05 14.38
N THR A 105 -0.59 3.51 13.15
CA THR A 105 -1.71 3.88 12.27
C THR A 105 -2.06 2.74 11.31
N TYR A 106 -3.31 2.68 10.86
CA TYR A 106 -3.72 1.75 9.80
C TYR A 106 -3.33 2.31 8.43
N GLN A 107 -2.65 1.48 7.64
CA GLN A 107 -2.19 1.83 6.30
C GLN A 107 -2.47 0.68 5.33
N HIS A 108 -2.32 0.97 4.04
CA HIS A 108 -2.48 0.02 2.94
C HIS A 108 -1.55 0.36 1.77
N GLY A 109 -1.37 -0.60 0.86
CA GLY A 109 -0.55 -0.45 -0.35
C GLY A 109 0.82 -1.13 -0.28
N GLY A 110 1.09 -1.89 0.77
CA GLY A 110 2.29 -2.70 0.94
C GLY A 110 2.01 -4.16 0.60
N ILE A 111 2.85 -5.06 1.11
CA ILE A 111 2.66 -6.51 1.00
C ILE A 111 2.61 -7.10 2.42
N SER A 112 1.41 -7.31 2.92
CA SER A 112 1.10 -8.10 4.11
C SER A 112 -0.05 -9.07 3.83
N LEU A 113 -0.25 -10.06 4.70
CA LEU A 113 -1.39 -10.98 4.55
C LEU A 113 -2.72 -10.24 4.69
N GLU A 114 -2.80 -9.29 5.62
CA GLU A 114 -3.97 -8.46 5.87
C GLU A 114 -4.30 -7.55 4.68
N GLU A 115 -3.30 -7.06 3.95
CA GLU A 115 -3.50 -6.24 2.76
C GLU A 115 -3.93 -7.08 1.55
N MET A 116 -3.35 -8.28 1.38
CA MET A 116 -3.47 -9.09 0.16
C MET A 116 -4.59 -10.13 0.19
N ILE A 117 -4.92 -10.68 1.37
CA ILE A 117 -5.99 -11.67 1.51
C ILE A 117 -7.30 -10.92 1.77
N ILE A 118 -8.14 -10.86 0.73
CA ILE A 118 -9.40 -10.13 0.73
C ILE A 118 -10.61 -11.08 0.72
N PRO A 119 -11.74 -10.71 1.34
CA PRO A 119 -12.99 -11.44 1.16
C PRO A 119 -13.44 -11.38 -0.30
N PHE A 120 -14.05 -12.47 -0.76
CA PHE A 120 -14.75 -12.52 -2.03
C PHE A 120 -15.99 -13.41 -1.84
N LEU A 121 -17.16 -12.78 -1.78
CA LEU A 121 -18.44 -13.40 -1.43
C LEU A 121 -19.47 -13.17 -2.53
#